data_AF-A0AA40DVH9-F1
#
_entry.id   AF-A0AA40DVH9-F1
#
_cell.length_a   1.000
_cell.length_b   1.000
_cell.length_c   1.000
_cell.angle_alpha   90.00
_cell.angle_beta   90.00
_cell.angle_gamma   90.00
#
_symmetry.space_group_name_H-M   'P 1'
#
loop_
_entity.id
_entity.type
_entity.pdbx_description
1 polymer ?
#
loop_
_entity_poly.entity_id
_entity_poly.type
_entity_poly.pdbx_seq_one_letter_code
_entity_poly.pdbx_strand_id
1 'polypeptide(L)'
;METVFSSAYCVLAASRAHNQTDGFLHPRRERDCVMMREGPRGPPFYICEDIDDFDLHVLNGHLNKKGWVLQEHALARRTIFFTERQTYWLLS
;
A
#
# COMPACT_ATOMS: atom_id res chain seq x y z
N MET A 1 18.10 15.11 -3.76
CA MET A 1 17.05 14.06 -3.69
C MET A 1 16.89 13.32 -5.01
N GLU A 2 16.87 14.02 -6.15
CA GLU A 2 16.67 13.37 -7.46
C GLU A 2 17.59 12.19 -7.74
N THR A 3 18.90 12.34 -7.57
CA THR A 3 19.87 11.27 -7.80
C THR A 3 19.69 10.09 -6.85
N VAL A 4 19.12 10.31 -5.67
CA VAL A 4 18.83 9.26 -4.68
C VAL A 4 17.64 8.42 -5.15
N PHE A 5 16.52 9.05 -5.50
CA PHE A 5 15.31 8.34 -5.94
C PHE A 5 15.46 7.69 -7.33
N SER A 6 16.09 8.38 -8.27
CA SER A 6 16.32 7.87 -9.63
C SER A 6 17.34 6.73 -9.70
N SER A 7 18.32 6.70 -8.79
CA SER A 7 19.34 5.64 -8.71
C SER A 7 18.97 4.53 -7.72
N ALA A 8 17.92 4.72 -6.93
CA ALA A 8 17.42 3.67 -6.04
C ALA A 8 16.90 2.50 -6.87
N TYR A 9 17.33 1.28 -6.51
CA TYR A 9 16.78 0.07 -7.13
C TYR A 9 15.28 -0.08 -6.82
N CYS A 10 14.90 0.28 -5.59
CA CYS A 10 13.54 0.22 -5.06
C CYS A 10 13.37 1.24 -3.93
N VAL A 11 12.19 1.84 -3.83
CA VAL A 11 11.81 2.79 -2.79
C VAL A 11 10.74 2.14 -1.90
N LEU A 12 10.93 2.21 -0.59
CA LEU A 12 9.92 1.79 0.38
C LEU A 12 9.23 3.04 0.92
N ALA A 13 7.97 3.23 0.54
CA ALA A 13 7.14 4.34 0.99
C ALA A 13 6.35 3.93 2.24
N ALA A 14 6.60 4.65 3.33
CA ALA A 14 5.95 4.47 4.62
C ALA A 14 4.54 5.11 4.67
N SER A 15 3.71 4.86 3.65
CA SER A 15 2.42 5.54 3.42
C SER A 15 1.39 5.41 4.56
N ARG A 16 1.53 4.39 5.42
CA ARG A 16 0.73 4.18 6.62
C ARG A 16 1.02 5.21 7.72
N ALA A 17 2.27 5.67 7.83
CA ALA A 17 2.68 6.53 8.94
C ALA A 17 2.08 7.93 8.79
N HIS A 18 1.64 8.56 9.89
CA HIS A 18 1.21 9.97 9.84
C HIS A 18 2.42 10.91 9.99
N ASN A 19 3.46 10.46 10.69
CA ASN A 19 4.66 11.23 10.99
C ASN A 19 5.90 10.32 11.09
N GLN A 20 7.07 10.92 11.33
CA GLN A 20 8.35 10.22 11.42
C GLN A 20 8.53 9.34 12.67
N THR A 21 7.62 9.42 13.65
CA THR A 21 7.69 8.67 14.91
C THR A 21 6.73 7.47 14.97
N ASP A 22 5.73 7.38 14.08
CA ASP A 22 4.73 6.30 14.07
C ASP A 22 5.25 4.94 13.64
N GLY A 23 6.23 4.92 12.73
CA GLY A 23 6.58 3.71 11.97
C GLY A 23 5.44 3.23 11.04
N PHE A 24 5.73 2.24 10.20
CA PHE A 24 4.77 1.75 9.19
C PHE A 24 4.56 0.23 9.21
N LEU A 25 5.39 -0.51 9.97
CA LEU A 25 5.33 -1.97 10.08
C LEU A 25 4.47 -2.38 11.28
N HIS A 26 3.17 -2.36 11.07
CA HIS A 26 2.17 -2.68 12.09
C HIS A 26 1.23 -3.79 11.56
N PRO A 27 0.49 -4.50 12.43
CA PRO A 27 -0.51 -5.47 12.00
C PRO A 27 -1.49 -4.84 11.00
N ARG A 28 -1.85 -5.58 9.94
CA ARG A 28 -2.82 -5.11 8.95
C ARG A 28 -4.23 -5.28 9.50
N ARG A 29 -5.15 -4.42 9.05
CA ARG A 29 -6.56 -4.58 9.35
C ARG A 29 -7.05 -5.89 8.72
N GLU A 30 -7.66 -6.75 9.51
CA GLU A 30 -8.34 -7.93 8.98
C GLU A 30 -9.48 -7.48 8.07
N ARG A 31 -9.68 -8.21 6.98
CA ARG A 31 -10.80 -7.99 6.08
C ARG A 31 -11.95 -8.88 6.49
N ASP A 32 -13.15 -8.37 6.35
CA ASP A 32 -14.33 -9.20 6.45
C ASP A 32 -14.33 -10.17 5.27
N CYS A 33 -14.22 -11.46 5.61
CA CYS A 33 -14.18 -12.56 4.66
C CYS A 33 -15.17 -13.62 5.10
N VAL A 34 -16.07 -14.00 4.21
CA VAL A 34 -17.01 -15.11 4.40
C VAL A 34 -16.49 -16.33 3.66
N MET A 35 -16.30 -17.43 4.39
CA MET A 35 -16.02 -18.73 3.79
C MET A 35 -17.33 -19.36 3.34
N MET A 36 -17.38 -19.76 2.08
CA MET A 36 -18.50 -20.45 1.47
C MET A 36 -18.03 -21.79 0.91
N ARG A 37 -18.96 -22.73 0.77
CA ARG A 37 -18.70 -24.03 0.19
C ARG A 37 -19.85 -24.44 -0.72
N GLU A 38 -19.52 -24.92 -1.91
CA GLU A 38 -20.49 -25.50 -2.81
C GLU A 38 -20.78 -26.96 -2.40
N GLY A 39 -21.82 -27.14 -1.58
CA GLY A 39 -22.25 -28.44 -1.07
C GLY A 39 -21.29 -29.09 -0.05
N PRO A 40 -21.56 -30.33 0.41
CA PRO A 40 -20.80 -30.95 1.51
C PRO A 40 -19.33 -31.25 1.17
N ARG A 41 -19.04 -31.50 -0.12
CA ARG A 41 -17.75 -31.98 -0.63
C ARG A 41 -16.99 -31.00 -1.52
N GLY A 42 -17.57 -29.83 -1.83
CA GLY A 42 -16.89 -28.81 -2.64
C GLY A 42 -15.70 -28.19 -1.90
N PRO A 43 -14.69 -27.68 -2.62
CA PRO A 43 -13.63 -26.89 -2.01
C PRO A 43 -14.21 -25.60 -1.39
N PRO A 44 -13.69 -25.12 -0.25
CA PRO A 44 -14.07 -23.83 0.28
C PRO A 44 -13.57 -22.71 -0.63
N PHE A 45 -14.36 -21.65 -0.74
CA PHE A 45 -13.94 -20.38 -1.35
C PHE A 45 -14.26 -19.22 -0.39
N TYR A 46 -13.60 -18.10 -0.58
CA TYR A 46 -13.73 -16.94 0.30
C TYR A 46 -14.22 -15.75 -0.52
N ILE A 47 -15.25 -15.08 0.00
CA ILE A 47 -15.67 -13.76 -0.49
C ILE A 47 -15.19 -12.77 0.55
N CYS A 48 -14.30 -11.86 0.15
CA CYS A 48 -13.77 -10.82 1.02
C CYS A 48 -14.19 -9.45 0.51
N GLU A 49 -14.20 -8.46 1.40
CA GLU A 49 -14.25 -7.07 0.99
C GLU A 49 -13.15 -6.76 -0.03
N ASP A 50 -13.51 -5.94 -1.02
CA ASP A 50 -12.53 -5.42 -1.96
C ASP A 50 -11.51 -4.57 -1.19
N ILE A 51 -10.24 -4.86 -1.46
CA ILE A 51 -9.11 -4.29 -0.72
C ILE A 51 -8.49 -3.11 -1.49
N ASP A 52 -8.79 -2.98 -2.78
CA ASP A 52 -8.08 -2.08 -3.66
C ASP A 52 -8.70 -0.67 -3.72
N ASP A 53 -7.97 0.31 -3.20
CA ASP A 53 -8.23 1.73 -3.37
C ASP A 53 -6.90 2.50 -3.34
N PHE A 54 -6.15 2.45 -4.45
CA PHE A 54 -4.83 3.08 -4.54
C PHE A 54 -4.90 4.61 -4.31
N ASP A 55 -5.93 5.27 -4.83
CA ASP A 55 -6.08 6.71 -4.71
C ASP A 55 -6.26 7.12 -3.25
N LEU A 56 -7.11 6.42 -2.50
CA LEU A 56 -7.30 6.70 -1.08
C LEU A 56 -6.06 6.32 -0.25
N HIS A 57 -5.52 5.12 -0.47
CA HIS A 57 -4.47 4.57 0.39
C HIS A 57 -3.09 5.16 0.14
N VAL A 58 -2.83 5.60 -1.09
CA VAL A 58 -1.56 6.20 -1.51
C VAL A 58 -1.78 7.67 -1.78
N LEU A 59 -2.40 8.07 -2.89
CA LEU A 59 -2.39 9.47 -3.34
C LEU A 59 -2.95 10.46 -2.30
N ASN A 60 -4.01 10.07 -1.59
CA ASN A 60 -4.67 10.89 -0.56
C ASN A 60 -4.13 10.65 0.86
N GLY A 61 -3.09 9.82 1.02
CA GLY A 61 -2.47 9.48 2.29
C GLY A 61 -1.83 10.68 3.00
N HIS A 62 -1.67 10.60 4.32
CA HIS A 62 -1.22 11.71 5.17
C HIS A 62 0.10 12.33 4.74
N LEU A 63 1.08 11.49 4.35
CA LEU A 63 2.38 11.96 3.89
C LEU A 63 2.33 12.52 2.47
N ASN A 64 1.45 12.00 1.60
CA ASN A 64 1.34 12.43 0.20
C ASN A 64 0.67 13.80 0.01
N LYS A 65 0.00 14.33 1.05
CA LYS A 65 -0.50 15.72 1.07
C LYS A 65 0.63 16.77 1.14
N LYS A 66 1.88 16.36 1.35
CA LYS A 66 3.04 17.25 1.40
C LYS A 66 3.62 17.41 0.00
N GLY A 67 3.71 18.65 -0.49
CA GLY A 67 4.05 18.95 -1.88
C GLY A 67 5.38 18.39 -2.39
N TRP A 68 6.34 18.08 -1.50
CA TRP A 68 7.61 17.46 -1.89
C TRP A 68 7.51 15.95 -2.21
N VAL A 69 6.48 15.25 -1.72
CA VAL A 69 6.35 13.78 -1.92
C VAL A 69 5.93 13.45 -3.36
N LEU A 70 5.25 14.37 -4.04
CA LEU A 70 4.98 14.27 -5.48
C LEU A 70 6.26 14.20 -6.32
N GLN A 71 7.30 14.95 -5.94
CA GLN A 71 8.60 14.90 -6.64
C GLN A 71 9.30 13.56 -6.41
N GLU A 72 9.23 13.01 -5.19
CA GLU A 72 9.82 11.70 -4.88
C GLU A 72 9.12 10.56 -5.63
N HIS A 73 7.79 10.62 -5.74
CA HIS A 73 6.99 9.65 -6.48
C HIS A 73 7.30 9.64 -7.98
N ALA A 74 7.48 10.82 -8.60
CA ALA A 74 7.79 10.92 -10.03
C ALA A 74 9.19 10.42 -10.39
N LEU A 75 10.12 10.43 -9.42
CA LEU A 75 11.53 10.09 -9.65
C LEU A 75 11.84 8.63 -9.32
N ALA A 76 10.98 7.96 -8.55
CA ALA A 76 11.12 6.55 -8.20
C ALA A 76 10.56 5.65 -9.30
N ARG A 77 11.41 4.76 -9.83
CA ARG A 77 11.04 3.79 -10.90
C ARG A 77 10.28 2.56 -10.36
N ARG A 78 10.48 2.26 -9.08
CA ARG A 78 9.92 1.08 -8.40
C ARG A 78 9.62 1.45 -6.96
N THR A 79 8.35 1.44 -6.59
CA THR A 79 7.93 1.85 -5.24
C THR A 79 7.02 0.81 -4.61
N ILE A 80 7.39 0.40 -3.39
CA ILE A 80 6.55 -0.37 -2.48
C ILE A 80 5.87 0.59 -1.52
N PHE A 81 4.56 0.70 -1.59
CA PHE A 81 3.79 1.47 -0.60
C PHE A 81 3.31 0.55 0.51
N PHE A 82 3.74 0.81 1.74
CA PHE A 82 3.19 0.18 2.93
C PHE A 82 2.06 1.05 3.45
N THR A 83 0.82 0.71 3.08
CA THR A 83 -0.38 1.43 3.53
C THR A 83 -1.00 0.73 4.74
N GLU A 84 -2.07 1.31 5.28
CA GLU A 84 -2.82 0.71 6.39
C GLU A 84 -3.51 -0.60 6.00
N ARG A 85 -4.04 -0.67 4.76
CA ARG A 85 -4.84 -1.81 4.29
C ARG A 85 -4.01 -2.87 3.60
N GLN A 86 -3.09 -2.48 2.72
CA GLN A 86 -2.28 -3.42 1.95
C GLN A 86 -0.96 -2.84 1.47
N THR A 87 -0.20 -3.68 0.75
CA THR A 87 1.02 -3.22 0.08
C THR A 87 0.74 -3.08 -1.39
N TYR A 88 1.14 -1.95 -1.96
CA TYR A 88 1.11 -1.70 -3.39
C TYR A 88 2.52 -1.77 -3.97
N TRP A 89 2.63 -2.31 -5.18
CA TRP A 89 3.86 -2.32 -5.96
C TRP A 89 3.61 -1.58 -7.27
N LEU A 90 4.29 -0.45 -7.46
CA LEU A 90 4.19 0.36 -8.68
C LEU A 90 5.50 0.28 -9.48
N LEU A 91 5.35 0.02 -10.78
CA LEU A 91 6.43 0.11 -11.78
C LEU A 91 6.10 1.29 -12.71
N SER A 92 7.02 2.24 -12.82
CA SER A 92 6.94 3.40 -13.71
C SER A 92 8.00 3.37 -14.81
#